data_AF-E2ALJ8-F1
#
_entry.id   AF-E2ALJ8-F1
#
_cell.length_a   1.000
_cell.length_b   1.000
_cell.length_c   1.000
_cell.angle_alpha   90.00
_cell.angle_beta   90.00
_cell.angle_gamma   90.00
#
_symmetry.space_group_name_H-M   'P 1'
#
loop_
_entity.id
_entity.type
_entity.pdbx_description
1 polymer ?
#
loop_
_entity_poly.entity_id
_entity_poly.type
_entity_poly.pdbx_seq_one_letter_code
_entity_poly.pdbx_strand_id
1 'polypeptide(L)'
;MTEHDSYSTEDDDSLNIASKCWERITDAAIKTGYREGIQDGADSILQEGFDLGYKDGFETAFKLGKYKSLATILTPTLKHPTDIATVLDKTRRGACWICIMESQNKIGNIHENVQFSEILNNQRIHSAAVISRLHEYFEPILNESSIETN
;
A
#
# COMPACT_ATOMS: atom_id res chain seq x y z
N MET A 1 35.49 71.83 -13.77
CA MET A 1 34.82 70.74 -14.52
C MET A 1 35.38 69.46 -13.95
N THR A 2 34.75 68.95 -12.90
CA THR A 2 35.17 67.77 -12.14
C THR A 2 33.92 66.98 -11.83
N GLU A 3 33.53 66.12 -12.77
CA GLU A 3 32.50 65.09 -12.58
C GLU A 3 32.91 63.89 -13.43
N HIS A 4 33.77 63.04 -12.90
CA HIS A 4 33.87 61.63 -13.30
C HIS A 4 34.88 60.93 -12.40
N ASP A 5 34.47 60.50 -11.21
CA ASP A 5 35.22 59.48 -10.43
C ASP A 5 34.38 58.81 -9.31
N SER A 6 33.08 59.12 -9.20
CA SER A 6 32.19 58.52 -8.20
C SER A 6 31.42 57.28 -8.71
N TYR A 7 31.59 56.88 -9.97
CA TYR A 7 30.69 55.90 -10.63
C TYR A 7 31.16 54.43 -10.50
N SER A 8 32.31 54.13 -9.91
CA SER A 8 32.92 52.79 -10.07
C SER A 8 32.82 51.85 -8.87
N THR A 9 32.63 52.34 -7.64
CA THR A 9 32.71 51.50 -6.43
C THR A 9 31.35 51.02 -5.93
N GLU A 10 30.30 51.86 -6.03
CA GLU A 10 28.95 51.49 -5.58
C GLU A 10 28.30 50.44 -6.49
N ASP A 11 28.53 50.52 -7.81
CA ASP A 11 28.03 49.55 -8.79
C ASP A 11 28.73 48.18 -8.64
N ASP A 12 30.01 48.12 -8.28
CA ASP A 12 30.75 46.87 -8.09
C ASP A 12 30.32 46.13 -6.80
N ASP A 13 30.10 46.87 -5.71
CA ASP A 13 29.54 46.31 -4.48
C ASP A 13 28.11 45.80 -4.67
N SER A 14 27.29 46.53 -5.44
CA SER A 14 25.93 46.12 -5.80
C SER A 14 25.92 44.82 -6.61
N LEU A 15 26.81 44.70 -7.61
CA LEU A 15 26.96 43.49 -8.41
C LEU A 15 27.47 42.30 -7.58
N ASN A 16 28.39 42.52 -6.66
CA ASN A 16 28.89 41.49 -5.73
C ASN A 16 27.78 40.98 -4.79
N ILE A 17 26.96 41.90 -4.26
CA ILE A 17 25.79 41.54 -3.43
C ILE A 17 24.78 40.74 -4.26
N ALA A 18 24.50 41.18 -5.49
CA ALA A 18 23.59 40.48 -6.40
C ALA A 18 24.08 39.07 -6.73
N SER A 19 25.38 38.90 -7.01
CA SER A 19 26.01 37.60 -7.26
C SER A 19 25.86 36.65 -6.08
N LYS A 20 26.20 37.09 -4.85
CA LYS A 20 26.04 36.28 -3.63
C LYS A 20 24.59 35.94 -3.34
N CYS A 21 23.66 36.86 -3.61
CA CYS A 21 22.23 36.62 -3.46
C CYS A 21 21.77 35.54 -4.44
N TRP A 22 22.18 35.64 -5.71
CA TRP A 22 21.90 34.65 -6.74
C TRP A 22 22.45 33.28 -6.39
N GLU A 23 23.70 33.18 -5.93
CA GLU A 23 24.32 31.93 -5.50
C GLU A 23 23.53 31.27 -4.36
N ARG A 24 23.15 32.05 -3.34
CA ARG A 24 22.34 31.55 -2.22
C ARG A 24 20.98 31.03 -2.66
N ILE A 25 20.28 31.78 -3.53
CA ILE A 25 18.97 31.38 -4.04
C ILE A 25 19.11 30.10 -4.87
N THR A 26 20.14 30.03 -5.71
CA THR A 26 20.41 28.87 -6.56
C THR A 26 20.76 27.63 -5.73
N ASP A 27 21.64 27.74 -4.74
CA ASP A 27 22.01 26.64 -3.84
C ASP A 27 20.81 26.14 -3.03
N ALA A 28 19.97 27.05 -2.53
CA ALA A 28 18.73 26.71 -1.84
C ALA A 28 17.76 25.96 -2.77
N ALA A 29 17.60 26.43 -4.01
CA ALA A 29 16.74 25.78 -5.00
C ALA A 29 17.25 24.38 -5.37
N ILE A 30 18.57 24.21 -5.57
CA ILE A 30 19.18 22.89 -5.87
C ILE A 30 18.94 21.91 -4.71
N LYS A 31 19.22 22.32 -3.48
CA LYS A 31 19.05 21.45 -2.29
C LYS A 31 17.60 21.07 -2.06
N THR A 32 16.70 22.02 -2.26
CA THR A 32 15.26 21.81 -2.10
C THR A 32 14.75 20.86 -3.19
N GLY A 33 15.02 21.17 -4.46
CA GLY A 33 14.59 20.33 -5.58
C GLY A 33 15.16 18.92 -5.53
N TYR A 34 16.41 18.74 -5.07
CA TYR A 34 16.96 17.39 -4.86
C TYR A 34 16.21 16.62 -3.76
N ARG A 35 15.95 17.26 -2.62
CA ARG A 35 15.25 16.63 -1.51
C ARG A 35 13.81 16.27 -1.89
N GLU A 36 13.10 17.21 -2.51
CA GLU A 36 11.73 17.03 -2.97
C GLU A 36 11.67 15.94 -4.03
N GLY A 37 12.58 15.94 -5.03
CA GLY A 37 12.61 14.89 -6.05
C GLY A 37 12.85 13.48 -5.49
N ILE A 38 13.70 13.34 -4.47
CA ILE A 38 13.89 12.06 -3.77
C ILE A 38 12.61 11.64 -3.03
N GLN A 39 11.97 12.58 -2.33
CA GLN A 39 10.74 12.32 -1.59
C GLN A 39 9.59 11.95 -2.52
N ASP A 40 9.36 12.73 -3.58
CA ASP A 40 8.33 12.51 -4.59
C ASP A 40 8.52 11.15 -5.28
N GLY A 41 9.77 10.78 -5.59
CA GLY A 41 10.09 9.47 -6.15
C GLY A 41 9.73 8.33 -5.19
N ALA A 42 10.06 8.47 -3.90
CA ALA A 42 9.73 7.47 -2.89
C ALA A 42 8.21 7.35 -2.66
N ASP A 43 7.51 8.48 -2.59
CA ASP A 43 6.07 8.54 -2.38
C ASP A 43 5.31 7.99 -3.60
N SER A 44 5.80 8.23 -4.81
CA SER A 44 5.19 7.70 -6.03
C SER A 44 5.21 6.16 -6.06
N ILE A 45 6.34 5.53 -5.72
CA ILE A 45 6.44 4.07 -5.68
C ILE A 45 5.62 3.49 -4.52
N LEU A 46 5.63 4.15 -3.37
CA LEU A 46 4.81 3.74 -2.22
C LEU A 46 3.32 3.78 -2.57
N GLN A 47 2.87 4.85 -3.24
CA GLN A 47 1.48 5.01 -3.62
C GLN A 47 1.03 3.94 -4.61
N GLU A 48 1.86 3.61 -5.62
CA GLU A 48 1.56 2.54 -6.57
C GLU A 48 1.39 1.18 -5.86
N GLY A 49 2.30 0.86 -4.94
CA GLY A 49 2.21 -0.36 -4.12
C GLY A 49 0.98 -0.37 -3.21
N PHE A 50 0.65 0.77 -2.60
CA PHE A 50 -0.52 0.93 -1.75
C PHE A 50 -1.82 0.77 -2.54
N ASP A 51 -1.96 1.42 -3.70
CA ASP A 51 -3.16 1.36 -4.53
C ASP A 51 -3.43 -0.06 -5.00
N LEU A 52 -2.38 -0.78 -5.40
CA LEU A 52 -2.47 -2.19 -5.79
C LEU A 52 -2.93 -3.07 -4.62
N GLY A 53 -2.29 -2.90 -3.46
CA GLY A 53 -2.65 -3.63 -2.24
C GLY A 53 -4.04 -3.30 -1.74
N TYR A 54 -4.47 -2.04 -1.84
CA TYR A 54 -5.80 -1.58 -1.45
C TYR A 54 -6.87 -2.19 -2.34
N LYS A 55 -6.67 -2.19 -3.67
CA LYS A 55 -7.60 -2.80 -4.62
C LYS A 55 -7.81 -4.28 -4.32
N ASP A 56 -6.72 -5.05 -4.27
CA ASP A 56 -6.77 -6.51 -4.06
C ASP A 56 -7.28 -6.87 -2.66
N GLY A 57 -6.84 -6.11 -1.65
CA GLY A 57 -7.24 -6.26 -0.27
C GLY A 57 -8.72 -5.94 -0.05
N PHE A 58 -9.22 -4.86 -0.66
CA PHE A 58 -10.61 -4.47 -0.59
C PHE A 58 -11.53 -5.51 -1.22
N GLU A 59 -11.21 -5.99 -2.43
CA GLU A 59 -12.01 -7.03 -3.10
C GLU A 59 -12.09 -8.30 -2.25
N THR A 60 -10.96 -8.74 -1.69
CA THR A 60 -10.90 -9.92 -0.82
C THR A 60 -11.69 -9.70 0.47
N ALA A 61 -11.47 -8.58 1.16
CA ALA A 61 -12.13 -8.26 2.42
C ALA A 61 -13.64 -8.11 2.26
N PHE A 62 -14.11 -7.55 1.15
CA PHE A 62 -15.53 -7.44 0.84
C PHE A 62 -16.17 -8.82 0.70
N LYS A 63 -15.56 -9.74 -0.05
CA LYS A 63 -16.04 -11.14 -0.18
C LYS A 63 -16.03 -11.86 1.17
N LEU A 64 -14.98 -11.71 1.96
CA LEU A 64 -14.92 -12.26 3.33
C LEU A 64 -16.05 -11.71 4.23
N GLY A 65 -16.37 -10.42 4.11
CA GLY A 65 -17.50 -9.79 4.78
C GLY A 65 -18.84 -10.41 4.37
N LYS A 66 -19.04 -10.64 3.06
CA LYS A 66 -20.25 -11.32 2.53
C LYS A 66 -20.39 -12.71 3.16
N TYR A 67 -19.37 -13.55 3.11
CA TYR A 67 -19.44 -14.89 3.72
C TYR A 67 -19.62 -14.86 5.24
N LYS A 68 -19.01 -13.92 5.95
CA LYS A 68 -19.24 -13.76 7.40
C LYS A 68 -20.70 -13.40 7.71
N SER A 69 -21.31 -12.55 6.89
CA SER A 69 -22.72 -12.21 7.05
C SER A 69 -23.62 -13.42 6.75
N LEU A 70 -23.34 -14.19 5.70
CA LEU A 70 -24.05 -15.41 5.36
C LEU A 70 -23.96 -16.44 6.48
N ALA A 71 -22.76 -16.65 7.04
CA ALA A 71 -22.54 -17.52 8.19
C ALA A 71 -23.46 -17.17 9.37
N THR A 72 -23.54 -15.87 9.67
CA THR A 72 -24.34 -15.33 10.78
C THR A 72 -25.84 -15.44 10.55
N ILE A 73 -26.31 -15.24 9.30
CA ILE A 73 -27.74 -15.18 8.97
C ILE A 73 -28.31 -16.56 8.66
N LEU A 74 -27.66 -17.33 7.79
CA LEU A 74 -28.18 -18.60 7.27
C LEU A 74 -27.87 -19.78 8.18
N THR A 75 -26.78 -19.68 8.94
CA THR A 75 -26.23 -20.79 9.71
C THR A 75 -25.87 -20.41 11.16
N PRO A 76 -26.73 -19.67 11.90
CA PRO A 76 -26.38 -19.10 13.21
C PRO A 76 -26.04 -20.15 14.28
N THR A 77 -26.57 -21.36 14.15
CA THR A 77 -26.36 -22.47 15.08
C THR A 77 -25.44 -23.56 14.53
N LEU A 78 -24.99 -23.43 13.27
CA LEU A 78 -24.15 -24.42 12.62
C LEU A 78 -22.70 -24.25 13.09
N LYS A 79 -22.08 -25.34 13.51
CA LYS A 79 -20.63 -25.33 13.74
C LYS A 79 -19.91 -25.45 12.41
N HIS A 80 -19.27 -24.37 12.00
CA HIS A 80 -18.43 -24.36 10.80
C HIS A 80 -17.15 -25.19 11.02
N PRO A 81 -16.62 -25.81 9.96
CA PRO A 81 -15.28 -26.39 9.97
C PRO A 81 -14.23 -25.38 10.48
N THR A 82 -13.19 -25.86 11.16
CA THR A 82 -12.18 -25.01 11.80
C THR A 82 -11.49 -24.05 10.82
N ASP A 83 -11.19 -24.53 9.60
CA ASP A 83 -10.60 -23.72 8.52
C ASP A 83 -11.53 -22.57 8.12
N ILE A 84 -12.83 -22.81 7.99
CA ILE A 84 -13.83 -21.79 7.67
C ILE A 84 -14.01 -20.82 8.83
N ALA A 85 -14.18 -21.34 10.06
CA ALA A 85 -14.40 -20.54 11.25
C ALA A 85 -13.24 -19.56 11.52
N THR A 86 -11.99 -20.01 11.34
CA THR A 86 -10.80 -19.17 11.56
C THR A 86 -10.70 -18.03 10.55
N VAL A 87 -11.05 -18.26 9.28
CA VAL A 87 -11.11 -17.23 8.25
C VAL A 87 -12.21 -16.19 8.54
N LEU A 88 -13.41 -16.65 8.92
CA LEU A 88 -14.57 -15.79 9.21
C LEU A 88 -14.44 -15.01 10.53
N ASP A 89 -13.75 -15.56 11.52
CA ASP A 89 -13.42 -14.84 12.76
C ASP A 89 -12.50 -13.64 12.44
N LYS A 90 -11.50 -13.88 11.60
CA LYS A 90 -10.45 -12.92 11.29
C LYS A 90 -10.60 -12.27 9.90
N THR A 91 -11.77 -11.84 9.47
CA THR A 91 -11.98 -11.31 8.10
C THR A 91 -11.02 -10.19 7.66
N ARG A 92 -10.43 -9.43 8.59
CA ARG A 92 -9.38 -8.43 8.29
C ARG A 92 -8.04 -9.05 7.81
N ARG A 93 -7.75 -10.29 8.19
CA ARG A 93 -6.48 -11.00 7.92
C ARG A 93 -6.66 -12.47 7.53
N GLY A 94 -7.89 -12.96 7.38
CA GLY A 94 -8.20 -14.38 7.19
C GLY A 94 -7.71 -14.94 5.86
N ALA A 95 -7.41 -14.05 4.91
CA ALA A 95 -6.81 -14.36 3.61
C ALA A 95 -5.41 -13.73 3.45
N CYS A 96 -4.73 -13.42 4.54
CA CYS A 96 -3.39 -12.80 4.54
C CYS A 96 -2.30 -13.88 4.54
N TRP A 97 -1.58 -14.01 3.42
CA TRP A 97 -0.50 -14.99 3.26
C TRP A 97 0.67 -14.70 4.19
N ILE A 98 1.08 -13.43 4.29
CA ILE A 98 2.15 -12.99 5.19
C ILE A 98 1.81 -13.38 6.63
N CYS A 99 0.57 -13.12 7.07
CA CYS A 99 0.13 -13.43 8.42
C CYS A 99 0.23 -14.94 8.74
N ILE A 100 -0.03 -15.81 7.75
CA ILE A 100 0.16 -17.26 7.91
C ILE A 100 1.64 -17.59 8.01
N MET A 101 2.46 -17.02 7.13
CA MET A 101 3.91 -17.25 7.13
C MET A 101 4.56 -16.75 8.44
N GLU A 102 4.12 -15.61 9.00
CA GLU A 102 4.54 -15.09 10.31
C GLU A 102 4.18 -16.08 11.41
N SER A 103 2.93 -16.55 11.45
CA SER A 103 2.47 -17.50 12.47
C SER A 103 3.21 -18.85 12.43
N GLN A 104 3.77 -19.20 11.27
CA GLN A 104 4.54 -20.42 11.08
C GLN A 104 6.04 -20.22 11.34
N ASN A 105 6.48 -19.03 11.80
CA ASN A 105 7.89 -18.64 11.96
C ASN A 105 8.74 -18.86 10.70
N LYS A 106 8.12 -18.85 9.51
CA LYS A 106 8.83 -19.04 8.24
C LYS A 106 9.44 -17.74 7.71
N ILE A 107 8.96 -16.59 8.19
CA ILE A 107 9.35 -15.27 7.67
C ILE A 107 10.69 -14.74 8.18
N GLY A 108 11.20 -15.24 9.31
CA GLY A 108 12.39 -14.67 9.97
C GLY A 108 13.65 -14.51 9.09
N ASN A 109 13.69 -15.12 7.90
CA ASN A 109 14.77 -15.00 6.92
C ASN A 109 14.31 -14.65 5.48
N ILE A 110 13.02 -14.39 5.23
CA ILE A 110 12.46 -14.27 3.86
C ILE A 110 12.47 -12.81 3.36
N HIS A 111 12.26 -11.83 4.25
CA HIS A 111 12.06 -10.43 3.83
C HIS A 111 13.29 -9.74 3.23
N GLU A 112 14.51 -10.26 3.44
CA GLU A 112 15.72 -9.58 2.95
C GLU A 112 16.04 -9.88 1.48
N ASN A 113 15.44 -10.92 0.86
CA ASN A 113 15.80 -11.34 -0.50
C ASN A 113 14.64 -11.69 -1.45
N VAL A 114 13.38 -11.63 -1.00
CA VAL A 114 12.23 -11.95 -1.87
C VAL A 114 11.73 -10.71 -2.61
N GLN A 115 11.51 -10.86 -3.91
CA GLN A 115 10.98 -9.78 -4.75
C GLN A 115 9.52 -9.44 -4.37
N PHE A 116 9.16 -8.17 -4.40
CA PHE A 116 7.79 -7.70 -4.13
C PHE A 116 6.74 -8.40 -4.99
N SER A 117 7.03 -8.63 -6.26
CA SER A 117 6.17 -9.35 -7.20
C SER A 117 5.83 -10.78 -6.75
N GLU A 118 6.79 -11.47 -6.14
CA GLU A 118 6.60 -12.82 -5.62
C GLU A 118 5.68 -12.81 -4.40
N ILE A 119 5.89 -11.87 -3.47
CA ILE A 119 5.02 -11.68 -2.29
C ILE A 119 3.59 -11.38 -2.74
N LEU A 120 3.43 -10.48 -3.71
CA LEU A 120 2.13 -10.12 -4.25
C LEU A 120 1.43 -11.31 -4.90
N ASN A 121 2.16 -12.10 -5.70
CA ASN A 121 1.61 -13.30 -6.33
C ASN A 121 1.18 -14.34 -5.30
N ASN A 122 2.02 -14.59 -4.29
CA ASN A 122 1.69 -15.52 -3.21
C ASN A 122 0.45 -15.06 -2.41
N GLN A 123 0.34 -13.76 -2.14
CA GLN A 123 -0.83 -13.17 -1.50
C GLN A 123 -2.10 -13.37 -2.34
N ARG A 124 -2.05 -13.15 -3.66
CA ARG A 124 -3.18 -13.34 -4.58
C ARG A 124 -3.60 -14.80 -4.71
N ILE A 125 -2.65 -15.71 -4.85
CA ILE A 125 -2.92 -17.16 -4.92
C ILE A 125 -3.59 -17.61 -3.63
N HIS A 126 -3.05 -17.20 -2.49
CA HIS A 126 -3.58 -17.57 -1.19
C HIS A 126 -4.99 -16.99 -0.96
N SER A 127 -5.20 -15.71 -1.28
CA SER A 127 -6.52 -15.09 -1.12
C SER A 127 -7.56 -15.74 -2.02
N ALA A 128 -7.22 -16.02 -3.28
CA ALA A 128 -8.11 -16.73 -4.20
C ALA A 128 -8.48 -18.11 -3.66
N ALA A 129 -7.51 -18.89 -3.16
CA ALA A 129 -7.76 -20.21 -2.59
C ALA A 129 -8.70 -20.15 -1.37
N VAL A 130 -8.52 -19.16 -0.47
CA VAL A 130 -9.40 -18.95 0.68
C VAL A 130 -10.82 -18.60 0.24
N ILE A 131 -10.97 -17.72 -0.75
CA ILE A 131 -12.28 -17.33 -1.27
C ILE A 131 -12.97 -18.50 -1.99
N SER A 132 -12.26 -19.27 -2.81
CA SER A 132 -12.78 -20.48 -3.46
C SER A 132 -13.25 -21.51 -2.43
N ARG A 133 -12.47 -21.73 -1.38
CA ARG A 133 -12.83 -22.65 -0.30
C ARG A 133 -14.11 -22.22 0.43
N LEU A 134 -14.29 -20.91 0.67
CA LEU A 134 -15.52 -20.36 1.24
C LEU A 134 -16.70 -20.52 0.27
N HIS A 135 -16.50 -20.26 -1.02
CA HIS A 135 -17.51 -20.44 -2.04
C HIS A 135 -18.04 -21.87 -2.06
N GLU A 136 -17.14 -22.86 -2.21
CA GLU A 136 -17.49 -24.28 -2.21
C GLU A 136 -18.26 -24.71 -0.95
N TYR A 137 -17.94 -24.11 0.21
CA TYR A 137 -18.63 -24.40 1.46
C TYR A 137 -20.04 -23.79 1.53
N PHE A 138 -20.21 -22.54 1.06
CA PHE A 138 -21.49 -21.82 1.14
C PHE A 138 -22.42 -22.06 -0.05
N GLU A 139 -21.91 -22.48 -1.20
CA GLU A 139 -22.68 -22.76 -2.41
C GLU A 139 -23.88 -23.71 -2.17
N PRO A 140 -23.72 -24.89 -1.54
CA PRO A 140 -24.88 -25.75 -1.27
C PRO A 140 -25.89 -25.10 -0.33
N ILE A 141 -25.42 -24.36 0.68
CA ILE A 141 -26.25 -23.68 1.68
C ILE A 141 -27.10 -22.58 1.00
N LEU A 142 -26.53 -21.86 0.04
CA LEU A 142 -27.20 -20.82 -0.71
C LEU A 142 -28.25 -21.38 -1.67
N ASN A 143 -27.93 -22.48 -2.34
CA ASN A 143 -28.85 -23.17 -3.25
C ASN A 143 -30.08 -23.72 -2.50
N GLU A 144 -29.89 -24.25 -1.29
CA GLU A 144 -31.00 -24.66 -0.41
C GLU A 144 -31.85 -23.48 0.07
N SER A 145 -31.24 -22.28 0.18
CA SER A 145 -31.89 -21.07 0.68
C SER A 145 -32.56 -20.21 -0.41
N SER A 146 -32.47 -20.58 -1.70
CA SER A 146 -32.96 -19.79 -2.85
C SER A 146 -32.37 -18.37 -2.95
N ILE A 147 -31.12 -18.16 -2.52
CA ILE A 147 -30.43 -16.86 -2.58
C ILE A 147 -29.39 -16.89 -3.71
N GLU A 148 -29.61 -16.12 -4.78
CA GLU A 148 -28.62 -15.96 -5.85
C GLU A 148 -27.47 -15.04 -5.42
N THR A 149 -26.23 -15.52 -5.57
CA THR A 149 -25.01 -14.72 -5.39
C THR A 149 -24.46 -14.26 -6.73
N ASN A 150 -24.99 -13.15 -7.25
CA ASN A 150 -24.22 -12.30 -8.17
C ASN A 150 -23.02 -11.65 -7.45
#